data_AF-A0AA38UD99-F1
#
_entry.id   AF-A0AA38UD99-F1
#
_cell.length_a   1.000
_cell.length_b   1.000
_cell.length_c   1.000
_cell.angle_alpha   90.00
_cell.angle_beta   90.00
_cell.angle_gamma   90.00
#
_symmetry.space_group_name_H-M   'P 1'
#
loop_
_entity.id
_entity.type
_entity.pdbx_description
1 polymer ?
#
loop_
_entity_poly.entity_id
_entity_poly.type
_entity_poly.pdbx_seq_one_letter_code
_entity_poly.pdbx_strand_id
1 'polypeptide(L)'
;YDCIIFYRWFTMTQDGQQHSDRGLVMARAVADTLSRSFGITVWLDQYQMSRDATREQVLSGIHKAFLGVRYVIILAAPGDWDRFVNDDDIHRWEWEISLKSGKPVWVLQYDTKICPPNTAARSGGGGLLLRQLSLVRELLLFSNRLAELAFERKLEVRNLTAENFYTTLEEIAQIQELVSV
;
A
#
# COMPACT_ATOMS: atom_id res chain seq x y z
N TYR A 1 16.78 4.86 -1.91
CA TYR A 1 15.32 4.88 -1.81
C TYR A 1 14.97 4.68 -0.36
N ASP A 2 14.21 5.62 0.19
CA ASP A 2 13.70 5.60 1.54
C ASP A 2 12.48 4.70 1.65
N CYS A 3 11.62 4.69 0.64
CA CYS A 3 10.46 3.81 0.59
C CYS A 3 10.20 3.22 -0.78
N ILE A 4 9.40 2.17 -0.77
CA ILE A 4 8.80 1.49 -1.92
C ILE A 4 7.30 1.73 -1.88
N ILE A 5 6.69 2.03 -3.03
CA ILE A 5 5.24 2.08 -3.17
C ILE A 5 4.77 0.95 -4.07
N PHE A 6 3.96 0.05 -3.51
CA PHE A 6 3.20 -0.93 -4.28
C PHE A 6 1.82 -0.38 -4.61
N TYR A 7 1.43 -0.48 -5.88
CA TYR A 7 0.15 0.04 -6.38
C TYR A 7 -0.31 -0.75 -7.59
N ARG A 8 -1.61 -0.67 -7.88
CA ARG A 8 -2.22 -1.28 -9.04
C ARG A 8 -2.19 -0.39 -10.27
N TRP A 9 -1.67 -0.87 -11.39
CA TRP A 9 -1.66 -0.12 -12.64
C TRP A 9 -3.03 -0.06 -13.33
N PHE A 10 -3.72 -1.21 -13.42
CA PHE A 10 -4.97 -1.34 -14.17
C PHE A 10 -6.12 -1.80 -13.30
N THR A 11 -7.14 -0.98 -13.17
CA THR A 11 -8.42 -1.39 -12.57
C THR A 11 -9.37 -1.85 -13.69
N MET A 12 -9.91 -3.06 -13.57
CA MET A 12 -11.02 -3.50 -14.41
C MET A 12 -12.28 -2.82 -13.88
N THR A 13 -13.01 -2.09 -14.71
CA THR A 13 -14.32 -1.57 -14.32
C THR A 13 -15.36 -2.69 -14.38
N GLN A 14 -16.49 -2.50 -13.69
CA GLN A 14 -17.59 -3.47 -13.66
C GLN A 14 -18.16 -3.80 -15.05
N ASP A 15 -17.92 -2.94 -16.04
CA ASP A 15 -18.37 -3.11 -17.42
C ASP A 15 -17.37 -3.90 -18.31
N GLY A 16 -16.36 -4.52 -17.71
CA GLY A 16 -15.34 -5.31 -18.42
C GLY A 16 -14.38 -4.47 -19.27
N GLN A 17 -14.46 -3.14 -19.18
CA GLN A 17 -13.53 -2.23 -19.85
C GLN A 17 -12.33 -1.94 -18.96
N GLN A 18 -11.15 -2.01 -19.54
CA GLN A 18 -9.90 -1.69 -18.87
C GLN A 18 -9.74 -0.16 -18.80
N HIS A 19 -10.29 0.47 -17.74
CA HIS A 19 -10.20 1.91 -17.56
C HIS A 19 -9.20 2.34 -16.48
N SER A 20 -8.11 2.88 -17.02
CA SER A 20 -7.31 4.04 -16.60
C SER A 20 -6.34 3.93 -15.43
N ASP A 21 -5.23 4.65 -15.63
CA ASP A 21 -4.02 4.86 -14.83
C ASP A 21 -4.24 5.37 -13.39
N ARG A 22 -5.37 5.11 -12.73
CA ARG A 22 -5.72 5.72 -11.44
C ARG A 22 -4.72 5.38 -10.34
N GLY A 23 -4.35 4.12 -10.21
CA GLY A 23 -3.33 3.74 -9.25
C GLY A 23 -1.96 4.30 -9.61
N LEU A 24 -1.64 4.44 -10.90
CA LEU A 24 -0.42 5.12 -11.35
C LEU A 24 -0.44 6.62 -11.02
N VAL A 25 -1.58 7.30 -11.23
CA VAL A 25 -1.78 8.72 -10.91
C VAL A 25 -1.66 8.93 -9.40
N MET A 26 -2.31 8.08 -8.59
CA MET A 26 -2.21 8.13 -7.13
C MET A 26 -0.77 7.85 -6.66
N ALA A 27 -0.11 6.83 -7.21
CA ALA A 27 1.29 6.52 -6.88
C ALA A 27 2.23 7.67 -7.22
N ARG A 28 2.05 8.30 -8.37
CA ARG A 28 2.82 9.50 -8.76
C ARG A 28 2.54 10.67 -7.84
N ALA A 29 1.27 10.94 -7.51
CA ALA A 29 0.92 12.02 -6.60
C ALA A 29 1.58 11.81 -5.22
N VAL A 30 1.48 10.60 -4.65
CA VAL A 30 2.10 10.27 -3.37
C VAL A 30 3.62 10.39 -3.45
N ALA A 31 4.23 9.83 -4.49
CA ALA A 31 5.68 9.89 -4.68
C ALA A 31 6.20 11.32 -4.87
N ASP A 32 5.50 12.14 -5.65
CA ASP A 32 5.87 13.53 -5.90
C ASP A 32 5.75 14.37 -4.63
N THR A 33 4.69 14.21 -3.85
CA THR A 33 4.55 14.91 -2.56
C THR A 33 5.62 14.46 -1.57
N LEU A 34 5.85 13.15 -1.41
CA LEU A 34 6.92 12.64 -0.55
C LEU A 34 8.30 13.17 -0.95
N SER A 35 8.59 13.20 -2.25
CA SER A 35 9.90 13.65 -2.76
C SER A 35 10.08 15.16 -2.65
N ARG A 36 9.10 15.95 -3.10
CA ARG A 36 9.23 17.41 -3.22
C ARG A 36 8.95 18.14 -1.92
N SER A 37 8.02 17.66 -1.11
CA SER A 37 7.63 18.33 0.14
C SER A 37 8.43 17.84 1.34
N PHE A 38 8.87 16.57 1.33
CA PHE A 38 9.49 15.95 2.51
C PHE A 38 10.87 15.32 2.23
N GLY A 39 11.42 15.44 1.02
CA GLY A 39 12.78 14.96 0.70
C GLY A 39 12.95 13.44 0.70
N ILE A 40 11.85 12.67 0.69
CA ILE A 40 11.86 11.21 0.71
C ILE A 40 12.14 10.67 -0.69
N THR A 41 13.16 9.83 -0.85
CA THR A 41 13.46 9.17 -2.12
C THR A 41 12.57 7.94 -2.33
N VAL A 42 11.66 8.00 -3.29
CA VAL A 42 10.64 6.95 -3.51
C VAL A 42 11.02 6.02 -4.66
N TRP A 43 10.92 4.71 -4.44
CA TRP A 43 10.96 3.72 -5.51
C TRP A 43 9.55 3.35 -5.95
N LEU A 44 9.28 3.49 -7.25
CA LEU A 44 8.04 3.08 -7.89
C LEU A 44 8.35 1.89 -8.81
N ASP A 45 7.93 0.70 -8.36
CA ASP A 45 8.25 -0.60 -8.93
C ASP A 45 8.04 -0.70 -10.43
N GLN A 46 6.86 -0.31 -10.86
CA GLN A 46 6.34 -0.65 -12.18
C GLN A 46 6.82 0.28 -13.30
N TYR A 47 7.75 1.21 -13.02
CA TYR A 47 8.42 1.99 -14.06
C TYR A 47 9.65 1.27 -14.65
N GLN A 48 10.19 0.25 -13.97
CA GLN A 48 11.44 -0.42 -14.34
C GLN A 48 11.26 -1.84 -14.90
N MET A 49 10.06 -2.41 -14.84
CA MET A 49 9.79 -3.77 -15.33
C MET A 49 9.05 -3.74 -16.67
N SER A 50 9.61 -4.42 -17.68
CA SER A 50 8.93 -4.63 -18.97
C SER A 50 7.70 -5.53 -18.78
N ARG A 51 6.68 -5.34 -19.62
CA ARG A 51 5.49 -6.22 -19.69
C ARG A 51 5.86 -7.70 -19.90
N ASP A 52 7.03 -7.96 -20.46
CA ASP A 52 7.52 -9.30 -20.80
C ASP A 52 8.38 -9.93 -19.69
N ALA A 53 8.49 -9.31 -18.51
CA ALA A 53 9.30 -9.84 -17.41
C ALA A 53 8.68 -11.14 -16.86
N THR A 54 9.51 -12.17 -16.64
CA THR A 54 9.06 -13.41 -16.01
C THR A 54 8.77 -13.19 -14.53
N ARG A 55 7.97 -14.08 -13.94
CA ARG A 55 7.68 -14.10 -12.49
C ARG A 55 8.95 -13.99 -11.65
N GLU A 56 9.98 -14.74 -11.99
CA GLU A 56 11.25 -14.78 -11.26
C GLU A 56 12.00 -13.45 -11.37
N GLN A 57 11.96 -12.81 -12.54
CA GLN A 57 12.58 -11.50 -12.76
C GLN A 57 11.87 -10.41 -11.97
N VAL A 58 10.54 -10.44 -11.96
CA VAL A 58 9.70 -9.53 -11.16
C VAL A 58 10.00 -9.71 -9.67
N LEU A 59 9.93 -10.94 -9.17
CA LEU A 59 10.19 -11.24 -7.76
C LEU A 59 11.62 -10.89 -7.34
N SER A 60 12.61 -11.14 -8.19
CA SER A 60 14.01 -10.78 -7.93
C SER A 60 14.20 -9.26 -7.87
N GLY A 61 13.59 -8.52 -8.79
CA GLY A 61 13.62 -7.06 -8.82
C GLY A 61 12.98 -6.44 -7.59
N ILE A 62 11.77 -6.89 -7.24
CA ILE A 62 11.07 -6.51 -6.01
C ILE A 62 11.98 -6.78 -4.82
N HIS A 63 12.50 -8.00 -4.67
CA HIS A 63 13.32 -8.37 -3.53
C HIS A 63 14.58 -7.49 -3.39
N LYS A 64 15.24 -7.16 -4.50
CA LYS A 64 16.43 -6.29 -4.51
C LYS A 64 16.10 -4.87 -4.06
N ALA A 65 15.03 -4.27 -4.60
CA ALA A 65 14.59 -2.94 -4.17
C ALA A 65 14.16 -2.94 -2.70
N PHE A 66 13.45 -3.99 -2.31
CA PHE A 66 12.93 -4.20 -0.97
C PHE A 66 14.02 -4.26 0.10
N LEU A 67 15.19 -4.84 -0.20
CA LEU A 67 16.33 -4.85 0.73
C LEU A 67 16.83 -3.44 1.07
N GLY A 68 16.76 -2.50 0.11
CA GLY A 68 17.35 -1.17 0.24
C GLY A 68 16.45 -0.09 0.84
N VAL A 69 15.14 -0.33 0.97
CA VAL A 69 14.17 0.66 1.47
C VAL A 69 13.94 0.55 2.97
N ARG A 70 13.62 1.66 3.64
CA ARG A 70 13.37 1.72 5.09
C ARG A 70 11.97 1.25 5.44
N TYR A 71 10.97 1.61 4.63
CA TYR A 71 9.57 1.27 4.86
C TYR A 71 8.80 1.06 3.55
N VAL A 72 7.60 0.50 3.68
CA VAL A 72 6.72 0.16 2.55
C VAL A 72 5.44 0.99 2.64
N ILE A 73 5.01 1.50 1.50
CA ILE A 73 3.66 2.02 1.30
C ILE A 73 2.93 1.09 0.34
N ILE A 74 1.72 0.72 0.70
CA ILE A 74 0.81 -0.05 -0.13
C ILE A 74 -0.39 0.84 -0.44
N LEU A 75 -0.59 1.17 -1.71
CA LEU A 75 -1.78 1.88 -2.19
C LEU A 75 -2.86 0.87 -2.52
N ALA A 76 -3.87 0.78 -1.66
CA ALA A 76 -4.97 -0.16 -1.80
C ALA A 76 -6.17 0.51 -2.49
N ALA A 77 -6.47 0.07 -3.70
CA ALA A 77 -7.60 0.51 -4.50
C ALA A 77 -8.84 -0.39 -4.30
N PRO A 78 -10.04 0.07 -4.67
CA PRO A 78 -11.20 -0.81 -4.76
C PRO A 78 -10.94 -1.98 -5.72
N GLY A 79 -11.25 -3.19 -5.29
CA GLY A 79 -11.07 -4.41 -6.08
C GLY A 79 -9.65 -4.97 -6.10
N ASP A 80 -8.73 -4.45 -5.27
CA ASP A 80 -7.42 -5.10 -5.05
C ASP A 80 -7.58 -6.44 -4.33
N TRP A 81 -8.59 -6.54 -3.46
CA TRP A 81 -8.85 -7.73 -2.66
C TRP A 81 -9.16 -8.96 -3.52
N ASP A 82 -9.93 -8.79 -4.60
CA ASP A 82 -10.31 -9.87 -5.52
C ASP A 82 -9.10 -10.59 -6.14
N ARG A 83 -7.97 -9.87 -6.27
CA ARG A 83 -6.73 -10.44 -6.82
C ARG A 83 -6.06 -11.43 -5.89
N PHE A 84 -6.32 -11.32 -4.59
CA PHE A 84 -5.70 -12.19 -3.60
C PHE A 84 -6.21 -13.63 -3.62
N VAL A 85 -7.35 -13.86 -4.30
CA VAL A 85 -7.87 -15.20 -4.59
C VAL A 85 -6.91 -15.98 -5.51
N ASN A 86 -6.16 -15.29 -6.37
CA ASN A 86 -5.14 -15.92 -7.20
C ASN A 86 -3.79 -15.93 -6.47
N ASP A 87 -3.32 -17.13 -6.09
CA ASP A 87 -2.00 -17.35 -5.51
C ASP A 87 -0.86 -16.90 -6.42
N ASP A 88 -1.12 -16.80 -7.73
CA ASP A 88 -0.15 -16.40 -8.73
C ASP A 88 -0.19 -14.92 -9.11
N ASP A 89 -0.83 -14.08 -8.29
CA ASP A 89 -0.91 -12.64 -8.51
C ASP A 89 0.28 -11.87 -7.89
N ILE A 90 0.92 -11.02 -8.69
CA ILE A 90 2.04 -10.17 -8.27
C ILE A 90 1.71 -9.29 -7.06
N HIS A 91 0.52 -8.69 -6.99
CA HIS A 91 0.17 -7.81 -5.87
C HIS A 91 -0.04 -8.59 -4.58
N ARG A 92 -0.49 -9.86 -4.67
CA ARG A 92 -0.50 -10.73 -3.51
C ARG A 92 0.91 -10.96 -2.99
N TRP A 93 1.88 -11.24 -3.85
CA TRP A 93 3.26 -11.46 -3.41
C TRP A 93 3.90 -10.19 -2.83
N GLU A 94 3.66 -9.04 -3.45
CA GLU A 94 4.10 -7.73 -2.94
C GLU A 94 3.60 -7.52 -1.50
N TRP A 95 2.32 -7.80 -1.24
CA TRP A 95 1.75 -7.76 0.11
C TRP A 95 2.38 -8.80 1.03
N GLU A 96 2.49 -10.06 0.62
CA GLU A 96 3.07 -11.10 1.47
C GLU A 96 4.52 -10.82 1.87
N ILE A 97 5.37 -10.40 0.93
CA ILE A 97 6.76 -10.01 1.18
C ILE A 97 6.79 -8.81 2.11
N SER A 98 5.97 -7.79 1.81
CA SER A 98 5.84 -6.61 2.65
C SER A 98 5.50 -7.02 4.06
N LEU A 99 4.45 -7.80 4.27
CA LEU A 99 3.93 -8.28 5.56
C LEU A 99 4.94 -9.15 6.35
N LYS A 100 5.76 -9.97 5.68
CA LYS A 100 6.77 -10.83 6.32
C LYS A 100 8.07 -10.11 6.71
N SER A 101 8.32 -8.90 6.19
CA SER A 101 9.65 -8.28 6.22
C SER A 101 10.16 -7.68 7.53
N GLY A 102 9.32 -7.53 8.54
CA GLY A 102 9.63 -6.73 9.73
C GLY A 102 9.69 -5.20 9.53
N LYS A 103 9.74 -4.68 8.29
CA LYS A 103 9.72 -3.23 7.99
C LYS A 103 8.39 -2.55 8.35
N PRO A 104 8.34 -1.24 8.64
CA PRO A 104 7.07 -0.53 8.77
C PRO A 104 6.26 -0.59 7.47
N VAL A 105 4.95 -0.84 7.56
CA VAL A 105 4.04 -0.90 6.40
C VAL A 105 2.84 0.00 6.62
N TRP A 106 2.66 0.89 5.66
CA TRP A 106 1.54 1.81 5.56
C TRP A 106 0.57 1.32 4.49
N VAL A 107 -0.66 1.04 4.85
CA VAL A 107 -1.73 0.70 3.90
C VAL A 107 -2.60 1.92 3.70
N LEU A 108 -2.49 2.54 2.53
CA LEU A 108 -3.23 3.74 2.15
C LEU A 108 -4.36 3.33 1.21
N GLN A 109 -5.55 3.23 1.77
CA GLN A 109 -6.78 2.95 1.03
C GLN A 109 -7.28 4.24 0.38
N TYR A 110 -7.69 4.21 -0.88
CA TYR A 110 -8.25 5.37 -1.57
C TYR A 110 -9.42 4.94 -2.44
N ASP A 111 -10.39 5.84 -2.67
CA ASP A 111 -11.64 5.56 -3.39
C ASP A 111 -12.45 4.37 -2.82
N THR A 112 -12.10 3.88 -1.63
CA THR A 112 -12.82 2.81 -0.94
C THR A 112 -13.99 3.42 -0.16
N LYS A 113 -15.21 2.99 -0.45
CA LYS A 113 -16.40 3.35 0.35
C LYS A 113 -16.44 2.65 1.72
N ILE A 114 -15.41 1.87 2.05
CA ILE A 114 -15.49 0.74 2.97
C ILE A 114 -15.11 1.13 4.40
N CYS A 115 -14.38 2.23 4.61
CA CYS A 115 -14.13 2.75 5.94
C CYS A 115 -14.91 4.04 6.20
N PRO A 116 -15.57 4.17 7.37
CA PRO A 116 -16.18 5.43 7.75
C PRO A 116 -15.12 6.56 7.77
N PRO A 117 -15.49 7.80 7.44
CA PRO A 117 -14.57 8.93 7.38
C PRO A 117 -13.80 9.09 8.69
N ASN A 118 -12.65 9.77 8.63
CA ASN A 118 -11.68 10.03 9.72
C ASN A 118 -12.27 10.65 11.01
N THR A 119 -13.58 10.86 11.11
CA THR A 119 -14.26 11.42 12.28
C THR A 119 -14.12 10.56 13.54
N ALA A 120 -13.87 9.25 13.43
CA ALA A 120 -13.59 8.40 14.60
C ALA A 120 -12.15 8.50 15.14
N ALA A 121 -11.23 9.18 14.44
CA ALA A 121 -9.81 9.28 14.83
C ALA A 121 -9.51 10.47 15.76
N ARG A 122 -10.49 11.31 16.10
CA ARG A 122 -10.31 12.37 17.13
C ARG A 122 -10.36 11.84 18.56
N SER A 123 -10.64 10.55 18.76
CA SER A 123 -10.66 9.87 20.05
C SER A 123 -9.49 8.88 20.09
N GLY A 124 -8.50 9.14 20.95
CA GLY A 124 -7.17 8.55 20.95
C GLY A 124 -7.08 7.03 20.83
N GLY A 125 -5.99 6.55 20.23
CA GLY A 125 -5.48 5.17 20.28
C GLY A 125 -6.30 4.06 19.61
N GLY A 126 -7.63 4.09 19.69
CA GLY A 126 -8.53 3.02 19.24
C GLY A 126 -8.83 3.02 17.75
N GLY A 127 -8.70 4.18 17.07
CA GLY A 127 -9.02 4.32 15.65
C GLY A 127 -8.11 3.48 14.73
N LEU A 128 -6.87 3.25 15.12
CA LEU A 128 -5.91 2.47 14.32
C LEU A 128 -6.21 0.97 14.36
N LEU A 129 -6.42 0.44 15.57
CA LEU A 129 -6.73 -0.97 15.77
C LEU A 129 -8.05 -1.36 15.08
N LEU A 130 -9.06 -0.50 15.13
CA LEU A 130 -10.33 -0.73 14.44
C LEU A 130 -10.17 -0.82 12.91
N ARG A 131 -9.31 0.02 12.32
CA ARG A 131 -9.03 -0.03 10.88
C ARG A 131 -8.26 -1.27 10.48
N GLN A 132 -7.28 -1.67 11.29
CA GLN A 132 -6.55 -2.90 11.06
C GLN A 132 -7.49 -4.12 11.16
N LEU A 133 -8.35 -4.18 12.17
CA LEU A 133 -9.34 -5.26 12.30
C LEU A 133 -10.34 -5.27 11.14
N SER A 134 -10.73 -4.10 10.60
CA SER A 134 -11.55 -4.02 9.39
C SER A 134 -10.82 -4.62 8.19
N LEU A 135 -9.56 -4.23 7.97
CA LEU A 135 -8.73 -4.76 6.90
C LEU A 135 -8.59 -6.29 7.02
N VAL A 136 -8.30 -6.80 8.21
CA VAL A 136 -8.17 -8.26 8.44
C VAL A 136 -9.47 -8.99 8.12
N ARG A 137 -10.63 -8.45 8.55
CA ARG A 137 -11.94 -9.04 8.23
C ARG A 137 -12.22 -9.07 6.74
N GLU A 138 -11.86 -8.01 6.01
CA GLU A 138 -11.98 -7.99 4.56
C GLU A 138 -11.05 -9.02 3.91
N LEU A 139 -9.77 -9.06 4.32
CA LEU A 139 -8.81 -10.02 3.79
C LEU A 139 -9.25 -11.47 3.99
N LEU A 140 -9.92 -11.81 5.10
CA LEU A 140 -10.46 -13.16 5.33
C LEU A 140 -11.46 -13.62 4.26
N LEU A 141 -12.07 -12.70 3.52
CA LEU A 141 -12.97 -13.04 2.42
C LEU A 141 -12.22 -13.48 1.15
N PHE A 142 -10.93 -13.15 1.03
CA PHE A 142 -10.15 -13.34 -0.20
C PHE A 142 -8.87 -14.17 0.01
N SER A 143 -8.22 -14.07 1.16
CA SER A 143 -7.00 -14.78 1.50
C SER A 143 -6.79 -14.88 3.02
N ASN A 144 -6.99 -16.08 3.58
CA ASN A 144 -6.69 -16.38 4.98
C ASN A 144 -5.23 -16.06 5.31
N ARG A 145 -4.32 -16.36 4.39
CA ARG A 145 -2.88 -16.13 4.58
C ARG A 145 -2.55 -14.65 4.76
N LEU A 146 -3.10 -13.77 3.91
CA LEU A 146 -2.87 -12.34 4.05
C LEU A 146 -3.55 -11.77 5.30
N ALA A 147 -4.73 -12.29 5.66
CA ALA A 147 -5.42 -11.89 6.88
C ALA A 147 -4.59 -12.22 8.13
N GLU A 148 -4.03 -13.43 8.22
CA GLU A 148 -3.12 -13.84 9.30
C GLU A 148 -1.91 -12.90 9.38
N LEU A 149 -1.21 -12.70 8.26
CA LEU A 149 -0.05 -11.83 8.19
C LEU A 149 -0.36 -10.37 8.57
N ALA A 150 -1.55 -9.88 8.19
CA ALA A 150 -2.01 -8.53 8.52
C ALA A 150 -2.44 -8.41 10.00
N PHE A 151 -2.92 -9.49 10.61
CA PHE A 151 -3.31 -9.54 12.01
C PHE A 151 -2.11 -9.60 12.95
N GLU A 152 -1.11 -10.42 12.61
CA GLU A 152 0.10 -10.61 13.43
C GLU A 152 0.99 -9.37 13.49
N ARG A 153 0.80 -8.42 12.56
CA ARG A 153 1.67 -7.26 12.41
C ARG A 153 1.01 -5.98 12.84
N LYS A 154 1.78 -5.00 13.33
CA LYS A 154 1.29 -3.63 13.46
C LYS A 154 1.26 -2.96 12.08
N LEU A 155 0.07 -2.71 11.55
CA LEU A 155 -0.13 -2.01 10.28
C LEU A 155 -0.72 -0.63 10.50
N GLU A 156 -0.20 0.35 9.78
CA GLU A 156 -0.76 1.69 9.76
C GLU A 156 -1.73 1.82 8.59
N VAL A 157 -3.03 1.65 8.87
CA VAL A 157 -4.08 1.75 7.85
C VAL A 157 -4.65 3.18 7.84
N ARG A 158 -4.68 3.81 6.67
CA ARG A 158 -5.21 5.17 6.44
C ARG A 158 -6.13 5.16 5.22
N ASN A 159 -7.19 5.96 5.28
CA ASN A 159 -7.98 6.27 4.09
C ASN A 159 -7.51 7.62 3.56
N LEU A 160 -7.05 7.67 2.32
CA LEU A 160 -6.71 8.89 1.63
C LEU A 160 -7.96 9.53 1.05
N THR A 161 -8.15 10.80 1.40
CA THR A 161 -9.12 11.71 0.81
C THR A 161 -8.39 12.97 0.37
N ALA A 162 -9.01 13.78 -0.49
CA ALA A 162 -8.44 15.07 -0.88
C ALA A 162 -8.11 15.97 0.34
N GLU A 163 -8.89 15.86 1.41
CA GLU A 163 -8.75 16.68 2.63
C GLU A 163 -7.58 16.26 3.51
N ASN A 164 -7.24 14.96 3.53
CA ASN A 164 -6.22 14.41 4.45
C ASN A 164 -4.95 13.95 3.73
N PHE A 165 -4.88 14.09 2.41
CA PHE A 165 -3.78 13.57 1.60
C PHE A 165 -2.44 14.10 2.08
N TYR A 166 -2.28 15.41 2.15
CA TYR A 166 -1.01 16.03 2.54
C TYR A 166 -0.62 15.69 3.99
N THR A 167 -1.56 15.83 4.93
CA THR A 167 -1.31 15.59 6.35
C THR A 167 -0.96 14.12 6.63
N THR A 168 -1.61 13.18 5.94
CA THR A 168 -1.26 11.76 6.04
C THR A 168 0.17 11.50 5.56
N LEU A 169 0.58 12.12 4.44
CA LEU A 169 1.94 11.94 3.93
C LEU A 169 2.99 12.63 4.81
N GLU A 170 2.65 13.76 5.42
CA GLU A 170 3.48 14.44 6.41
C GLU A 170 3.72 13.55 7.65
N GLU A 171 2.67 12.93 8.20
CA GLU A 171 2.80 11.97 9.30
C GLU A 171 3.75 10.81 8.95
N ILE A 172 3.59 10.26 7.73
CA ILE A 172 4.44 9.17 7.25
C ILE A 172 5.90 9.62 7.15
N ALA A 173 6.17 10.82 6.65
CA ALA A 173 7.53 11.33 6.54
C ALA A 173 8.16 11.56 7.92
N GLN A 174 7.44 12.18 8.85
CA GLN A 174 7.95 12.55 10.19
C GLN A 174 8.24 11.33 11.08
N ILE A 175 7.39 10.30 11.04
CA ILE A 175 7.61 9.08 11.84
C ILE A 175 8.92 8.38 11.45
N GLN A 176 9.39 8.54 10.21
CA GLN A 176 10.59 7.87 9.72
C GLN A 176 11.89 8.63 10.02
N GLU A 177 11.81 9.93 10.32
CA GLU A 177 12.95 10.68 10.87
C GLU A 177 13.25 10.23 12.31
N LEU A 178 12.22 9.92 13.10
CA LEU A 178 12.37 9.51 14.51
C LEU A 178 12.90 8.08 14.71
N VAL A 179 12.74 7.19 13.72
CA VAL A 179 13.23 5.80 13.76
C VAL A 179 14.68 5.69 13.24
N SER A 180 15.23 6.77 12.68
CA SER A 180 16.57 6.81 12.09
C SER A 180 17.65 7.38 13.03
N VAL A 181 17.31 7.60 14.32
CA VAL A 181 18.21 8.03 15.41
C VAL A 181 18.41 6.88 16.39
#